data_AF-A0A7S1F2N3-F1
#
_entry.id   AF-A0A7S1F2N3-F1
#
_cell.length_a   1.000
_cell.length_b   1.000
_cell.length_c   1.000
_cell.angle_alpha   90.00
_cell.angle_beta   90.00
_cell.angle_gamma   90.00
#
_symmetry.space_group_name_H-M   'P 1'
#
loop_
_entity.id
_entity.type
_entity.pdbx_description
1 polymer ?
#
loop_
_entity_poly.entity_id
_entity_poly.type
_entity_poly.pdbx_seq_one_letter_code
_entity_poly.pdbx_strand_id
1 'polypeptide(L)'
;MKSSHAGSVSTDYDFVGSAAARLQAFLEQDCLAEDKSCVAEKVQVITLVSVLFLTIVGVLIIFRTLREEKEERITPLCPQLIVKSVDITLGMQLDEDSFDVTELSGKKFCKVILDWPTTAVGIVGTVRLQSVHGVPLVTVVVRSGYAGQNMAICRGSGREMFGFIEATRDKFVVQHRTNTELLTLSEDPETNEMSVYNPVGARVCTANMKNGEMHANIIQHVDAGLALASIIATRVQRRMTHVAGGGPVINVA
;
A
#
# COMPACT_ATOMS: atom_id res chain seq x y z
N MET A 1 -8.27 7.54 24.48
CA MET A 1 -7.08 8.42 24.44
C MET A 1 -5.83 7.56 24.51
N LYS A 2 -5.25 7.18 23.37
CA LYS A 2 -3.96 6.45 23.33
C LYS A 2 -2.85 7.48 23.18
N SER A 3 -2.10 7.68 24.26
CA SER A 3 -0.86 8.44 24.29
C SER A 3 0.14 7.79 23.34
N SER A 4 0.46 8.46 22.25
CA SER A 4 1.54 8.07 21.35
C SER A 4 2.86 8.44 22.03
N HIS A 5 3.54 7.46 22.62
CA HIS A 5 4.91 7.64 23.09
C HIS A 5 5.83 7.80 21.88
N ALA A 6 6.10 9.06 21.52
CA ALA A 6 7.24 9.41 20.70
C ALA A 6 8.51 9.01 21.48
N GLY A 7 9.05 7.84 21.15
CA GLY A 7 10.39 7.47 21.56
C GLY A 7 11.36 8.45 20.90
N SER A 8 11.83 9.42 21.66
CA SER A 8 12.96 10.26 21.26
C SER A 8 14.15 9.33 21.06
N VAL A 9 14.50 9.06 19.81
CA VAL A 9 15.78 8.45 19.46
C VAL A 9 16.83 9.49 19.83
N SER A 10 17.35 9.37 21.06
CA SER A 10 18.59 10.01 21.47
C SER A 10 19.65 9.53 20.50
N THR A 11 19.96 10.35 19.51
CA THR A 11 21.03 10.09 18.56
C THR A 11 22.30 10.29 19.36
N ASP A 12 23.04 9.20 19.61
CA ASP A 12 24.32 9.19 20.30
C ASP A 12 25.37 10.01 19.51
N TYR A 13 25.26 11.34 19.55
CA TYR A 13 26.27 12.25 19.01
C TYR A 13 27.56 12.19 19.83
N ASP A 14 27.51 11.67 21.05
CA ASP A 14 28.67 11.52 21.95
C ASP A 14 29.69 10.50 21.42
N PHE A 15 29.26 9.52 20.63
CA PHE A 15 30.16 8.51 20.07
C PHE A 15 31.06 9.09 18.95
N VAL A 16 30.50 9.97 18.10
CA VAL A 16 31.21 10.57 16.96
C VAL A 16 32.30 11.53 17.44
N GLY A 17 32.03 12.31 18.49
CA GLY A 17 33.00 13.23 19.09
C GLY A 17 34.21 12.51 19.69
N SER A 18 33.99 11.38 20.37
CA SER A 18 35.06 10.57 20.98
C SER A 18 35.98 9.91 19.95
N ALA A 19 35.41 9.43 18.83
CA ALA A 19 36.19 8.84 17.75
C ALA A 19 37.07 9.88 17.03
N ALA A 20 36.53 11.07 16.76
CA ALA A 20 37.28 12.16 16.15
C ALA A 20 38.43 12.65 17.03
N ALA A 21 38.19 12.81 18.34
CA ALA A 21 39.23 13.19 19.30
C ALA A 21 40.38 12.17 19.39
N ARG A 22 40.05 10.86 19.34
CA ARG A 22 41.06 9.79 19.33
C ARG A 22 41.84 9.72 18.03
N LEU A 23 41.18 9.96 16.89
CA LEU A 23 41.84 10.02 15.59
C LEU A 23 42.80 11.22 15.55
N GLN A 24 42.38 12.38 16.08
CA GLN A 24 43.21 13.57 16.15
C GLN A 24 44.42 13.35 17.08
N ALA A 25 44.23 12.74 18.25
CA ALA A 25 45.32 12.38 19.16
C ALA A 25 46.31 11.38 18.52
N PHE A 26 45.84 10.45 17.69
CA PHE A 26 46.70 9.53 16.93
C PHE A 26 47.45 10.25 15.81
N LEU A 27 46.83 11.23 15.16
CA LEU A 27 47.47 12.04 14.12
C LEU A 27 48.53 12.99 14.71
N GLU A 28 48.32 13.48 15.93
CA GLU A 28 49.24 14.32 16.70
C GLU A 28 50.35 13.52 17.43
N GLN A 29 50.30 12.19 17.40
CA GLN A 29 51.40 11.38 17.93
C GLN A 29 52.61 11.54 17.00
N ASP A 30 53.54 12.40 17.41
CA ASP A 30 54.76 12.73 16.68
C ASP A 30 55.66 11.50 16.54
N CYS A 31 55.79 11.01 15.29
CA CYS A 31 56.96 10.21 14.92
C CYS A 31 58.19 11.11 15.18
N LEU A 32 58.99 10.80 16.21
CA LEU A 32 60.24 11.51 16.46
C LEU A 32 61.09 11.50 15.17
N ALA A 33 61.54 12.70 14.79
CA ALA A 33 62.03 13.04 13.47
C ALA A 33 63.24 12.20 13.04
N GLU A 34 63.05 11.38 11.99
CA GLU A 34 63.94 11.14 10.82
C GLU A 34 63.75 9.76 10.17
N ASP A 35 62.98 8.86 10.78
CA ASP A 35 62.73 7.55 10.16
C ASP A 35 61.67 7.63 9.05
N LYS A 36 62.15 7.59 7.80
CA LYS A 36 61.32 7.49 6.58
C LYS A 36 60.32 6.33 6.66
N SER A 37 60.62 5.29 7.43
CA SER A 37 59.73 4.15 7.68
C SER A 37 58.47 4.55 8.45
N CYS A 38 58.55 5.43 9.46
CA CYS A 38 57.41 5.86 10.27
C CYS A 38 56.38 6.64 9.44
N VAL A 39 56.87 7.49 8.53
CA VAL A 39 56.01 8.25 7.60
C VAL A 39 55.28 7.32 6.64
N ALA A 40 55.97 6.30 6.11
CA ALA A 40 55.36 5.32 5.21
C ALA A 40 54.24 4.52 5.90
N GLU A 41 54.46 4.08 7.15
CA GLU A 41 53.45 3.37 7.95
C GLU A 41 52.24 4.27 8.26
N LYS A 42 52.47 5.53 8.65
CA LYS A 42 51.39 6.50 8.93
C LYS A 42 50.51 6.72 7.70
N VAL A 43 51.12 6.90 6.53
CA VAL A 43 50.38 7.07 5.26
C VAL A 43 49.59 5.81 4.92
N GLN A 44 50.15 4.62 5.13
CA GLN A 44 49.43 3.36 4.91
C GLN A 44 48.20 3.24 5.82
N VAL A 45 48.34 3.55 7.12
CA VAL A 45 47.22 3.51 8.07
C VAL A 45 46.12 4.50 7.69
N ILE A 46 46.48 5.75 7.38
CA ILE A 46 45.51 6.78 6.96
C ILE A 46 44.78 6.34 5.68
N THR A 47 45.50 5.77 4.71
CA THR A 47 44.92 5.27 3.47
C THR A 47 43.92 4.14 3.75
N LEU A 48 44.28 3.18 4.60
CA LEU A 48 43.41 2.07 4.96
C LEU A 48 42.14 2.54 5.68
N VAL A 49 42.27 3.42 6.66
CA VAL A 49 41.13 4.00 7.39
C VAL A 49 40.22 4.80 6.45
N SER A 50 40.79 5.58 5.53
CA SER A 50 40.03 6.36 4.56
C SER A 50 39.27 5.47 3.59
N VAL A 51 39.91 4.43 3.05
CA VAL A 51 39.25 3.45 2.17
C VAL A 51 38.15 2.70 2.91
N LEU A 52 38.39 2.29 4.15
CA LEU A 52 37.39 1.62 4.99
C LEU A 52 36.18 2.53 5.23
N PHE A 53 36.41 3.79 5.62
CA PHE A 53 35.34 4.76 5.84
C PHE A 53 34.51 5.00 4.57
N LEU A 54 35.17 5.24 3.44
CA LEU A 54 34.51 5.42 2.14
C LEU A 54 33.68 4.18 1.75
N THR A 55 34.20 2.98 2.04
CA THR A 55 33.50 1.72 1.77
C THR A 55 32.24 1.60 2.64
N ILE A 56 32.33 1.91 3.94
CA ILE A 56 31.18 1.88 4.85
C ILE A 56 30.11 2.88 4.40
N VAL A 57 30.51 4.13 4.11
CA VAL A 57 29.59 5.17 3.61
C VAL A 57 28.94 4.72 2.29
N GLY A 58 29.72 4.18 1.35
CA GLY A 58 29.18 3.65 0.09
C GLY A 58 28.17 2.52 0.29
N VAL A 59 28.46 1.58 1.19
CA VAL A 59 27.53 0.49 1.55
C VAL A 59 26.26 1.04 2.20
N LEU A 60 26.34 2.04 3.07
CA LEU A 60 25.17 2.68 3.67
C LEU A 60 24.31 3.41 2.63
N ILE A 61 24.94 4.11 1.67
CA ILE A 61 24.24 4.75 0.55
C ILE A 61 23.52 3.68 -0.29
N ILE A 62 24.23 2.61 -0.68
CA ILE A 62 23.65 1.50 -1.46
C ILE A 62 22.51 0.83 -0.68
N PHE A 63 22.66 0.55 0.61
CA PHE A 63 21.58 -0.04 1.39
C PHE A 63 20.39 0.89 1.53
N ARG A 64 20.61 2.20 1.63
CA ARG A 64 19.53 3.19 1.68
C ARG A 64 18.77 3.23 0.36
N THR A 65 19.47 3.32 -0.78
CA THR A 65 18.83 3.32 -2.11
C THR A 65 18.14 1.98 -2.39
N LEU A 66 18.76 0.86 -2.03
CA LEU A 66 18.15 -0.48 -2.17
C LEU A 66 16.96 -0.68 -1.22
N ARG A 67 16.94 -0.02 -0.07
CA ARG A 67 15.80 -0.08 0.87
C ARG A 67 14.63 0.71 0.33
N GLU A 68 14.88 1.89 -0.22
CA GLU A 68 13.87 2.68 -0.94
C GLU A 68 13.30 1.86 -2.12
N GLU A 69 14.14 1.16 -2.90
CA GLU A 69 13.68 0.23 -3.94
C GLU A 69 12.92 -1.00 -3.40
N LYS A 70 13.18 -1.45 -2.16
CA LYS A 70 12.43 -2.55 -1.55
C LYS A 70 11.06 -2.13 -1.06
N GLU A 71 10.88 -0.88 -0.65
CA GLU A 71 9.57 -0.31 -0.35
C GLU A 71 8.71 -0.20 -1.63
N GLU A 72 9.32 -0.11 -2.81
CA GLU A 72 8.64 -0.25 -4.11
C GLU A 72 8.28 -1.70 -4.49
N ARG A 73 8.79 -2.72 -3.78
CA ARG A 73 8.50 -4.14 -4.06
C ARG A 73 7.32 -4.68 -3.25
N ILE A 74 6.28 -3.89 -3.04
CA ILE A 74 5.00 -4.46 -2.62
C ILE A 74 4.49 -5.28 -3.79
N THR A 75 4.55 -6.61 -3.63
CA THR A 75 4.06 -7.53 -4.65
C THR A 75 2.58 -7.23 -4.90
N PRO A 76 2.14 -7.18 -6.17
CA PRO A 76 0.75 -6.86 -6.49
C PRO A 76 -0.20 -7.79 -5.74
N LEU A 77 -1.39 -7.29 -5.42
CA LEU A 77 -2.45 -8.08 -4.80
C LEU A 77 -2.86 -9.23 -5.72
N CYS A 78 -3.02 -8.94 -7.02
CA CYS A 78 -3.41 -9.87 -8.07
C CYS A 78 -2.46 -9.76 -9.27
N PRO A 79 -1.30 -10.45 -9.26
CA PRO A 79 -0.33 -10.40 -10.36
C PRO A 79 -0.93 -10.75 -11.74
N GLN A 80 -1.95 -11.61 -11.76
CA GLN A 80 -2.66 -12.03 -12.97
C GLN A 80 -3.66 -11.01 -13.52
N LEU A 81 -4.03 -9.99 -12.75
CA LEU A 81 -4.95 -8.91 -13.16
C LEU A 81 -4.22 -7.59 -13.42
N ILE A 82 -2.90 -7.62 -13.61
CA ILE A 82 -2.15 -6.43 -13.99
C ILE A 82 -2.50 -6.06 -15.44
N VAL A 83 -2.92 -4.81 -15.64
CA VAL A 83 -3.21 -4.27 -16.97
C VAL A 83 -1.88 -4.14 -17.74
N LYS A 84 -1.71 -4.86 -18.86
CA LYS A 84 -0.38 -4.98 -19.48
C LYS A 84 -0.01 -3.89 -20.48
N SER A 85 -0.95 -3.45 -21.32
CA SER A 85 -0.58 -2.74 -22.57
C SER A 85 -1.48 -1.57 -22.96
N VAL A 86 -2.75 -1.58 -22.58
CA VAL A 86 -3.70 -0.51 -22.88
C VAL A 86 -4.64 -0.39 -21.70
N ASP A 87 -5.07 0.83 -21.41
CA ASP A 87 -6.12 1.10 -20.43
C ASP A 87 -7.35 0.23 -20.72
N ILE A 88 -7.92 -0.36 -19.67
CA ILE A 88 -9.09 -1.22 -19.78
C ILE A 88 -10.30 -0.52 -19.18
N THR A 89 -11.45 -0.67 -19.83
CA THR A 89 -12.73 -0.23 -19.27
C THR A 89 -13.56 -1.45 -18.94
N LEU A 90 -13.93 -1.57 -17.67
CA LEU A 90 -14.66 -2.70 -17.10
C LEU A 90 -16.06 -2.25 -16.70
N GLY A 91 -17.08 -2.94 -17.17
CA GLY A 91 -18.48 -2.80 -16.76
C GLY A 91 -18.85 -3.80 -15.68
N MET A 92 -19.66 -3.37 -14.71
CA MET A 92 -20.19 -4.23 -13.64
C MET A 92 -21.59 -3.78 -13.19
N GLN A 93 -22.48 -4.75 -12.99
CA GLN A 93 -23.84 -4.53 -12.51
C GLN A 93 -23.89 -4.74 -10.99
N LEU A 94 -24.15 -3.68 -10.23
CA LEU A 94 -24.01 -3.69 -8.76
C LEU A 94 -25.26 -4.13 -8.00
N ASP A 95 -26.36 -4.40 -8.71
CA ASP A 95 -27.67 -4.70 -8.09
C ASP A 95 -27.75 -6.11 -7.50
N GLU A 96 -26.89 -7.01 -7.97
CA GLU A 96 -26.86 -8.40 -7.52
C GLU A 96 -25.73 -8.63 -6.52
N ASP A 97 -25.91 -9.57 -5.59
CA ASP A 97 -24.83 -10.02 -4.71
C ASP A 97 -23.81 -10.91 -5.46
N SER A 98 -24.06 -11.28 -6.72
CA SER A 98 -23.14 -12.04 -7.56
C SER A 98 -23.21 -11.58 -9.00
N PHE A 99 -22.21 -10.81 -9.46
CA PHE A 99 -22.16 -10.27 -10.81
C PHE A 99 -20.84 -10.56 -11.51
N ASP A 100 -20.88 -10.57 -12.83
CA ASP A 100 -19.70 -10.66 -13.68
C ASP A 100 -19.16 -9.25 -13.97
N VAL A 101 -17.84 -9.10 -13.94
CA VAL A 101 -17.13 -7.91 -14.42
C VAL A 101 -16.71 -8.19 -15.86
N THR A 102 -17.11 -7.35 -16.79
CA THR A 102 -16.88 -7.54 -18.22
C THR A 102 -16.09 -6.39 -18.81
N GLU A 103 -15.24 -6.66 -19.80
CA GLU A 103 -14.67 -5.60 -20.63
C GLU A 103 -15.74 -5.03 -21.58
N LEU A 104 -15.51 -3.83 -22.14
CA LEU A 104 -16.38 -3.28 -23.21
C LEU A 104 -16.52 -4.22 -24.43
N SER A 105 -15.59 -5.15 -24.61
CA SER A 105 -15.65 -6.19 -25.63
C SER A 105 -16.70 -7.28 -25.36
N GLY A 106 -17.33 -7.26 -24.18
CA GLY A 106 -18.21 -8.32 -23.67
C GLY A 106 -17.47 -9.52 -23.07
N LYS A 107 -16.13 -9.50 -23.08
CA LYS A 107 -15.31 -10.56 -22.49
C LYS A 107 -15.39 -10.50 -20.96
N LYS A 108 -15.70 -11.63 -20.33
CA LYS A 108 -15.66 -11.75 -18.87
C LYS A 108 -14.23 -11.58 -18.35
N PHE A 109 -14.06 -10.65 -17.42
CA PHE A 109 -12.78 -10.33 -16.78
C PHE A 109 -12.63 -11.10 -15.47
N CYS A 110 -13.59 -10.94 -14.56
CA CYS A 110 -13.65 -11.66 -13.29
C CYS A 110 -15.12 -11.75 -12.82
N LYS A 111 -15.35 -12.48 -11.72
CA LYS A 111 -16.66 -12.56 -11.06
C LYS A 111 -16.56 -12.01 -9.65
N VAL A 112 -17.55 -11.24 -9.22
CA VAL A 112 -17.65 -10.72 -7.85
C VAL A 112 -18.77 -11.45 -7.13
N ILE A 113 -18.52 -11.86 -5.89
CA ILE A 113 -19.50 -12.49 -5.00
C ILE A 113 -19.48 -11.77 -3.66
N LEU A 114 -20.61 -11.21 -3.28
CA LEU A 114 -20.90 -10.64 -1.97
C LEU A 114 -21.61 -11.70 -1.14
N ASP A 115 -21.14 -11.88 0.08
CA ASP A 115 -21.72 -12.83 1.03
C ASP A 115 -21.89 -12.13 2.39
N TRP A 116 -23.10 -12.22 2.93
CA TRP A 116 -23.56 -11.50 4.11
C TRP A 116 -23.87 -12.53 5.22
N PRO A 117 -22.85 -13.00 5.95
CA PRO A 117 -23.04 -14.07 6.93
C PRO A 117 -23.94 -13.60 8.07
N THR A 118 -24.96 -14.39 8.39
CA THR A 118 -25.92 -14.07 9.47
C THR A 118 -25.42 -14.47 10.86
N THR A 119 -24.42 -15.36 10.96
CA THR A 119 -24.01 -16.01 12.21
C THR A 119 -22.54 -15.83 12.58
N ALA A 120 -21.75 -15.14 11.75
CA ALA A 120 -20.33 -14.96 12.02
C ALA A 120 -20.10 -13.86 13.08
N VAL A 121 -19.52 -14.23 14.23
CA VAL A 121 -19.16 -13.27 15.28
C VAL A 121 -18.14 -12.28 14.73
N GLY A 122 -18.58 -11.05 14.47
CA GLY A 122 -17.74 -9.93 14.09
C GLY A 122 -17.43 -9.78 12.59
N ILE A 123 -17.85 -10.68 11.70
CA ILE A 123 -17.79 -10.48 10.24
C ILE A 123 -19.21 -10.16 9.76
N VAL A 124 -19.38 -8.99 9.14
CA VAL A 124 -20.69 -8.52 8.66
C VAL A 124 -20.87 -8.73 7.16
N GLY A 125 -19.79 -8.89 6.42
CA GLY A 125 -19.82 -9.11 4.98
C GLY A 125 -18.49 -9.57 4.44
N THR A 126 -18.51 -10.28 3.32
CA THR A 126 -17.32 -10.62 2.55
C THR A 126 -17.56 -10.34 1.08
N VAL A 127 -16.55 -9.80 0.41
CA VAL A 127 -16.53 -9.61 -1.04
C VAL A 127 -15.43 -10.49 -1.60
N ARG A 128 -15.75 -11.33 -2.59
CA ARG A 128 -14.79 -12.22 -3.24
C ARG A 128 -14.72 -11.91 -4.71
N LEU A 129 -13.52 -11.56 -5.18
CA LEU A 129 -13.20 -11.51 -6.60
C LEU A 129 -12.68 -12.88 -7.01
N GLN A 130 -13.26 -13.48 -8.04
CA GLN A 130 -12.89 -14.77 -8.57
C GLN A 130 -12.48 -14.64 -10.03
N SER A 131 -11.56 -15.50 -10.48
CA SER A 131 -11.30 -15.66 -11.91
C SER A 131 -12.53 -16.19 -12.63
N VAL A 132 -12.52 -16.14 -13.95
CA VAL A 132 -13.53 -16.79 -14.81
C VAL A 132 -13.67 -18.30 -14.55
N HIS A 133 -12.70 -18.92 -13.89
CA HIS A 133 -12.70 -20.34 -13.50
C HIS A 133 -13.14 -20.55 -12.04
N GLY A 134 -13.63 -19.52 -11.35
CA GLY A 134 -14.06 -19.61 -9.95
C GLY A 134 -12.93 -19.65 -8.92
N VAL A 135 -11.68 -19.41 -9.34
CA VAL A 135 -10.53 -19.38 -8.42
C VAL A 135 -10.53 -18.04 -7.68
N PRO A 136 -10.54 -18.02 -6.34
CA PRO A 136 -10.54 -16.77 -5.59
C PRO A 136 -9.22 -16.02 -5.79
N LEU A 137 -9.32 -14.72 -6.07
CA LEU A 137 -8.19 -13.81 -6.35
C LEU A 137 -7.97 -12.86 -5.18
N VAL A 138 -9.05 -12.22 -4.74
CA VAL A 138 -9.09 -11.30 -3.60
C VAL A 138 -10.30 -11.63 -2.75
N THR A 139 -10.14 -11.54 -1.44
CA THR A 139 -11.25 -11.49 -0.51
C THR A 139 -11.15 -10.23 0.33
N VAL A 140 -12.19 -9.40 0.33
CA VAL A 140 -12.36 -8.30 1.28
C VAL A 140 -13.26 -8.81 2.41
N VAL A 141 -12.78 -8.72 3.64
CA VAL A 141 -13.54 -9.09 4.83
C VAL A 141 -13.97 -7.82 5.54
N VAL A 142 -15.27 -7.64 5.71
CA VAL A 142 -15.83 -6.53 6.46
C VAL A 142 -16.18 -7.00 7.87
N ARG A 143 -15.70 -6.26 8.88
CA ARG A 143 -15.90 -6.55 10.28
C ARG A 143 -16.82 -5.53 10.95
N SER A 144 -17.60 -6.02 11.90
CA SER A 144 -18.35 -5.20 12.85
C SER A 144 -17.36 -4.68 13.91
N GLY A 145 -16.95 -3.41 13.81
CA GLY A 145 -16.00 -2.80 14.74
C GLY A 145 -16.07 -1.26 14.78
N TYR A 146 -15.73 -0.70 15.94
CA TYR A 146 -15.64 0.76 16.15
C TYR A 146 -14.25 1.27 15.71
N ALA A 147 -14.29 2.27 14.82
CA ALA A 147 -13.22 3.18 14.40
C ALA A 147 -12.13 2.63 13.44
N GLY A 148 -12.32 2.92 12.15
CA GLY A 148 -11.22 3.14 11.21
C GLY A 148 -10.86 1.97 10.29
N GLN A 149 -10.68 0.76 10.80
CA GLN A 149 -10.17 -0.40 10.04
C GLN A 149 -11.21 -1.52 9.92
N ASN A 150 -12.36 -1.21 9.35
CA ASN A 150 -13.47 -2.16 9.30
C ASN A 150 -13.36 -3.14 8.12
N MET A 151 -12.40 -2.95 7.23
CA MET A 151 -12.23 -3.77 6.02
C MET A 151 -10.79 -4.22 5.86
N ALA A 152 -10.59 -5.54 5.76
CA ALA A 152 -9.30 -6.14 5.47
C ALA A 152 -9.31 -6.74 4.06
N ILE A 153 -8.25 -6.46 3.29
CA ILE A 153 -8.01 -7.06 1.98
C ILE A 153 -7.08 -8.25 2.17
N CYS A 154 -7.48 -9.40 1.64
CA CYS A 154 -6.72 -10.64 1.69
C CYS A 154 -6.51 -11.21 0.29
N ARG A 155 -5.38 -11.89 0.08
CA ARG A 155 -5.11 -12.67 -1.14
C ARG A 155 -5.88 -13.98 -1.14
N GLY A 156 -6.31 -14.39 -2.34
CA GLY A 156 -6.96 -15.68 -2.58
C GLY A 156 -8.21 -15.87 -1.72
N SER A 157 -8.27 -17.01 -1.03
CA SER A 157 -9.40 -17.42 -0.17
C SER A 157 -9.44 -16.75 1.20
N GLY A 158 -8.73 -15.64 1.40
CA GLY A 158 -8.76 -14.89 2.66
C GLY A 158 -7.68 -15.25 3.68
N ARG A 159 -6.73 -16.12 3.33
CA ARG A 159 -5.73 -16.64 4.28
C ARG A 159 -4.52 -15.73 4.50
N GLU A 160 -4.16 -14.94 3.51
CA GLU A 160 -3.03 -14.00 3.62
C GLU A 160 -3.56 -12.57 3.58
N MET A 161 -3.45 -11.88 4.71
CA MET A 161 -3.77 -10.45 4.79
C MET A 161 -2.77 -9.65 3.95
N PHE A 162 -3.29 -8.83 3.06
CA PHE A 162 -2.54 -7.93 2.21
C PHE A 162 -2.56 -6.50 2.76
N GLY A 163 -3.73 -6.03 3.19
CA GLY A 163 -3.89 -4.65 3.61
C GLY A 163 -5.25 -4.36 4.23
N PHE A 164 -5.53 -3.07 4.40
CA PHE A 164 -6.75 -2.55 5.01
C PHE A 164 -7.32 -1.41 4.16
N ILE A 165 -8.62 -1.18 4.31
CA ILE A 165 -9.28 -0.01 3.75
C ILE A 165 -9.84 0.80 4.91
N GLU A 166 -9.36 2.04 5.02
CA GLU A 166 -9.74 2.98 6.06
C GLU A 166 -10.64 4.07 5.48
N ALA A 167 -11.83 4.22 6.06
CA ALA A 167 -12.73 5.32 5.73
C ALA A 167 -12.29 6.59 6.48
N THR A 168 -11.94 7.63 5.73
CA THR A 168 -11.79 9.01 6.22
C THR A 168 -13.08 9.78 5.93
N ARG A 169 -13.18 11.06 6.33
CA ARG A 169 -14.40 11.87 6.17
C ARG A 169 -14.89 11.98 4.72
N ASP A 170 -13.96 12.09 3.77
CA ASP A 170 -14.19 12.45 2.37
C ASP A 170 -13.53 11.47 1.38
N LYS A 171 -12.73 10.53 1.89
CA LYS A 171 -11.93 9.61 1.09
C LYS A 171 -11.77 8.25 1.77
N PHE A 172 -11.39 7.26 0.98
CA PHE A 172 -10.98 5.95 1.47
C PHE A 172 -9.51 5.76 1.18
N VAL A 173 -8.76 5.31 2.18
CA VAL A 173 -7.32 5.07 2.06
C VAL A 173 -7.08 3.56 2.12
N VAL A 174 -6.43 3.02 1.11
CA VAL A 174 -6.03 1.63 1.03
C VAL A 174 -4.58 1.54 1.47
N GLN A 175 -4.32 0.80 2.54
CA GLN A 175 -2.97 0.63 3.08
C GLN A 175 -2.55 -0.83 3.02
N HIS A 176 -1.29 -1.08 2.71
CA HIS A 176 -0.68 -2.39 2.89
C HIS A 176 -0.53 -2.70 4.38
N ARG A 177 -0.39 -3.98 4.75
CA ARG A 177 -0.15 -4.42 6.13
C ARG A 177 1.12 -3.83 6.79
N THR A 178 2.01 -3.21 6.01
CA THR A 178 3.20 -2.49 6.50
C THR A 178 2.92 -1.00 6.78
N ASN A 179 1.67 -0.56 6.74
CA ASN A 179 1.24 0.85 6.82
C ASN A 179 1.72 1.73 5.66
N THR A 180 2.09 1.13 4.53
CA THR A 180 2.38 1.85 3.30
C THR A 180 1.07 2.15 2.58
N GLU A 181 0.80 3.41 2.27
CA GLU A 181 -0.35 3.78 1.43
C GLU A 181 -0.20 3.17 0.05
N LEU A 182 -1.28 2.57 -0.46
CA LEU A 182 -1.33 1.94 -1.78
C LEU A 182 -2.22 2.73 -2.74
N LEU A 183 -3.41 3.12 -2.28
CA LEU A 183 -4.37 3.88 -3.07
C LEU A 183 -5.15 4.85 -2.18
N THR A 184 -5.55 5.98 -2.75
CA THR A 184 -6.56 6.88 -2.19
C THR A 184 -7.74 6.94 -3.15
N LEU A 185 -8.96 6.69 -2.65
CA LEU A 185 -10.21 6.79 -3.39
C LEU A 185 -10.95 8.04 -2.92
N SER A 186 -11.30 8.91 -3.86
CA SER A 186 -12.08 10.12 -3.62
C SER A 186 -13.27 10.13 -4.58
N GLU A 187 -14.44 10.50 -4.08
CA GLU A 187 -15.62 10.67 -4.92
C GLU A 187 -15.89 12.15 -5.11
N ASP A 188 -16.13 12.53 -6.35
CA ASP A 188 -16.58 13.86 -6.70
C ASP A 188 -18.09 13.97 -6.36
N PRO A 189 -18.49 14.87 -5.45
CA PRO A 189 -19.88 15.02 -5.04
C PRO A 189 -20.79 15.54 -6.17
N GLU A 190 -20.25 16.21 -7.19
CA GLU A 190 -21.03 16.77 -8.29
C GLU A 190 -21.35 15.72 -9.35
N THR A 191 -20.35 14.91 -9.70
CA THR A 191 -20.47 13.92 -10.79
C THR A 191 -20.77 12.51 -10.29
N ASN A 192 -20.61 12.26 -8.99
CA ASN A 192 -20.63 10.93 -8.39
C ASN A 192 -19.58 9.99 -9.03
N GLU A 193 -18.53 10.55 -9.64
CA GLU A 193 -17.40 9.82 -10.18
C GLU A 193 -16.40 9.54 -9.05
N MET A 194 -15.99 8.28 -8.94
CA MET A 194 -14.94 7.86 -8.03
C MET A 194 -13.60 7.87 -8.74
N SER A 195 -12.68 8.71 -8.28
CA SER A 195 -11.29 8.73 -8.72
C SER A 195 -10.39 7.97 -7.75
N VAL A 196 -9.51 7.14 -8.28
CA VAL A 196 -8.54 6.35 -7.53
C VAL A 196 -7.14 6.84 -7.86
N TYR A 197 -6.37 7.19 -6.85
CA TYR A 197 -5.03 7.75 -6.95
C TYR A 197 -4.01 6.81 -6.32
N ASN A 198 -2.81 6.75 -6.89
CA ASN A 198 -1.66 6.08 -6.26
C ASN A 198 -0.95 7.04 -5.26
N PRO A 199 0.08 6.58 -4.53
CA PRO A 199 0.74 7.38 -3.49
C PRO A 199 1.47 8.63 -4.02
N VAL A 200 1.80 8.66 -5.32
CA VAL A 200 2.40 9.84 -5.96
C VAL A 200 1.35 10.85 -6.47
N GLY A 201 0.06 10.59 -6.21
CA GLY A 201 -1.04 11.47 -6.60
C GLY A 201 -1.48 11.32 -8.07
N ALA A 202 -0.97 10.32 -8.80
CA ALA A 202 -1.42 10.04 -10.15
C ALA A 202 -2.72 9.23 -10.12
N ARG A 203 -3.69 9.63 -10.95
CA ARG A 203 -4.96 8.93 -11.10
C ARG A 203 -4.77 7.63 -11.87
N VAL A 204 -5.06 6.50 -11.24
CA VAL A 204 -4.85 5.14 -11.77
C VAL A 204 -6.14 4.44 -12.17
N CYS A 205 -7.28 4.88 -11.64
CA CYS A 205 -8.59 4.38 -12.03
C CYS A 205 -9.65 5.47 -11.85
N THR A 206 -10.68 5.43 -12.69
CA THR A 206 -11.91 6.21 -12.55
C THR A 206 -13.10 5.25 -12.62
N ALA A 207 -14.12 5.46 -11.79
CA ALA A 207 -15.34 4.66 -11.81
C ALA A 207 -16.57 5.56 -11.77
N ASN A 208 -17.47 5.40 -12.73
CA ASN A 208 -18.71 6.16 -12.82
C ASN A 208 -19.91 5.27 -13.11
N MET A 209 -21.08 5.69 -12.66
CA MET A 209 -22.35 5.03 -13.00
C MET A 209 -22.86 5.57 -14.33
N LYS A 210 -23.19 4.67 -15.27
CA LYS A 210 -23.85 5.01 -16.54
C LYS A 210 -24.94 3.99 -16.80
N ASN A 211 -26.18 4.46 -16.96
CA ASN A 211 -27.34 3.59 -17.26
C ASN A 211 -27.53 2.42 -16.28
N GLY A 212 -27.27 2.62 -14.98
CA GLY A 212 -27.35 1.55 -13.96
C GLY A 212 -26.13 0.62 -13.91
N GLU A 213 -25.18 0.75 -14.83
CA GLU A 213 -23.93 -0.03 -14.83
C GLU A 213 -22.76 0.83 -14.33
N MET A 214 -21.90 0.27 -13.49
CA MET A 214 -20.65 0.93 -13.10
C MET A 214 -19.57 0.63 -14.13
N HIS A 215 -18.99 1.68 -14.71
CA HIS A 215 -17.84 1.56 -15.60
C HIS A 215 -16.57 2.04 -14.89
N ALA A 216 -15.60 1.15 -14.76
CA ALA A 216 -14.28 1.45 -14.20
C ALA A 216 -13.22 1.48 -15.33
N ASN A 217 -12.59 2.62 -15.56
CA ASN A 217 -11.44 2.74 -16.45
C ASN A 217 -10.15 2.66 -15.62
N ILE A 218 -9.33 1.65 -15.88
CA ILE A 218 -8.09 1.35 -15.16
C ILE A 218 -6.92 1.49 -16.14
N ILE A 219 -5.93 2.30 -15.78
CA ILE A 219 -4.78 2.55 -16.65
C ILE A 219 -3.82 1.36 -16.72
N GLN A 220 -2.98 1.35 -17.73
CA GLN A 220 -1.91 0.35 -17.88
C GLN A 220 -0.97 0.27 -16.65
N HIS A 221 -0.41 -0.92 -16.43
CA HIS A 221 0.51 -1.30 -15.35
C HIS A 221 -0.07 -1.24 -13.94
N VAL A 222 -1.38 -1.04 -13.80
CA VAL A 222 -2.07 -1.07 -12.51
C VAL A 222 -2.59 -2.47 -12.21
N ASP A 223 -2.58 -2.84 -10.93
CA ASP A 223 -3.27 -4.03 -10.44
C ASP A 223 -4.79 -3.79 -10.42
N ALA A 224 -5.49 -4.28 -11.44
CA ALA A 224 -6.95 -4.12 -11.53
C ALA A 224 -7.69 -4.84 -10.40
N GLY A 225 -7.13 -5.91 -9.83
CA GLY A 225 -7.74 -6.60 -8.70
C GLY A 225 -7.78 -5.72 -7.45
N LEU A 226 -6.69 -4.99 -7.18
CA LEU A 226 -6.64 -4.03 -6.08
C LEU A 226 -7.60 -2.86 -6.28
N ALA A 227 -7.63 -2.27 -7.49
CA ALA A 227 -8.53 -1.17 -7.80
C ALA A 227 -10.01 -1.58 -7.65
N LEU A 228 -10.42 -2.70 -8.27
CA LEU A 228 -11.78 -3.23 -8.20
C LEU A 228 -12.19 -3.58 -6.76
N ALA A 229 -11.34 -4.31 -6.03
CA ALA A 229 -11.63 -4.68 -4.65
C ALA A 229 -11.85 -3.44 -3.77
N SER A 230 -11.08 -2.37 -3.99
CA SER A 230 -11.19 -1.13 -3.22
C SER A 230 -12.47 -0.35 -3.55
N ILE A 231 -12.85 -0.28 -4.83
CA ILE A 231 -14.10 0.35 -5.28
C ILE A 231 -15.32 -0.38 -4.70
N ILE A 232 -15.35 -1.71 -4.84
CA ILE A 232 -16.48 -2.54 -4.37
C ILE A 232 -16.57 -2.49 -2.84
N ALA A 233 -15.44 -2.57 -2.14
CA ALA A 233 -15.40 -2.45 -0.68
C ALA A 233 -15.94 -1.10 -0.20
N THR A 234 -15.59 -0.01 -0.89
CA THR A 234 -16.10 1.34 -0.60
C THR A 234 -17.63 1.39 -0.72
N ARG A 235 -18.18 0.79 -1.79
CA ARG A 235 -19.64 0.70 -1.99
C ARG A 235 -20.32 -0.15 -0.92
N VAL A 236 -19.74 -1.29 -0.57
CA VAL A 236 -20.22 -2.14 0.52
C VAL A 236 -20.24 -1.39 1.85
N GLN A 237 -19.16 -0.67 2.18
CA GLN A 237 -19.08 0.16 3.39
C GLN A 237 -20.21 1.18 3.45
N ARG A 238 -20.50 1.87 2.34
CA ARG A 238 -21.60 2.83 2.27
C ARG A 238 -22.97 2.18 2.46
N ARG A 239 -23.21 1.03 1.81
CA ARG A 239 -24.44 0.25 1.97
C ARG A 239 -24.68 -0.08 3.45
N MET A 240 -23.64 -0.47 4.18
CA MET A 240 -23.75 -0.77 5.61
C MET A 240 -23.97 0.47 6.48
N THR A 241 -23.36 1.61 6.16
CA THR A 241 -23.59 2.85 6.93
C THR A 241 -25.02 3.37 6.79
N HIS A 242 -25.65 3.19 5.62
CA HIS A 242 -27.06 3.57 5.43
C HIS A 242 -28.01 2.71 6.27
N VAL A 243 -27.75 1.40 6.39
CA VAL A 243 -28.57 0.48 7.19
C VAL A 243 -28.47 0.79 8.69
N ALA A 244 -27.27 1.13 9.18
CA ALA A 244 -27.04 1.41 10.61
C ALA A 244 -27.68 2.71 11.11
N GLY A 245 -27.97 3.67 10.21
CA GLY A 245 -28.51 4.98 10.56
C GLY A 245 -30.01 5.01 10.88
N GLY A 246 -30.74 3.90 10.78
CA GLY A 246 -32.19 3.83 11.05
C GLY A 246 -33.06 4.68 10.11
N GLY A 247 -32.49 5.27 9.06
CA GLY A 247 -33.23 5.95 8.01
C GLY A 247 -33.94 4.94 7.11
N PRO A 248 -35.06 5.34 6.47
CA PRO A 248 -35.74 4.48 5.49
C PRO A 248 -34.73 4.04 4.43
N VAL A 249 -34.71 2.75 4.14
CA VAL A 249 -33.90 2.15 3.07
C VAL A 249 -34.40 2.73 1.75
N ILE A 250 -33.79 3.82 1.29
CA ILE A 250 -33.96 4.29 -0.07
C ILE A 250 -33.20 3.28 -0.92
N ASN A 251 -33.93 2.37 -1.57
CA ASN A 251 -33.39 1.57 -2.66
C ASN A 251 -32.94 2.54 -3.75
N VAL A 252 -31.65 2.88 -3.73
CA VAL A 252 -31.00 3.50 -4.89
C VAL A 252 -30.63 2.35 -5.81
N ALA A 253 -31.60 1.99 -6.67
CA ALA A 253 -31.35 1.35 -7.94
C ALA A 253 -30.98 2.43 -8.97
#